data_AF-A0A957PNF7-F1
#
_entry.id   AF-A0A957PNF7-F1
#
_cell.length_a   1.000
_cell.length_b   1.000
_cell.length_c   1.000
_cell.angle_alpha   90.00
_cell.angle_beta   90.00
_cell.angle_gamma   90.00
#
_symmetry.space_group_name_H-M   'P 1'
#
loop_
_entity.id
_entity.type
_entity.pdbx_description
1 polymer ?
#
loop_
_entity_poly.entity_id
_entity_poly.type
_entity_poly.pdbx_seq_one_letter_code
_entity_poly.pdbx_strand_id
1 'polypeptide(L)'
;MKKITFLLYVFILVACTPKNSFKPQVPLNNSPTPPTPELSPEASPTSITPEAASIETAFFRDDFDGKLAPEWQWTNENQNAWNLNAIPGSLQLQAEYGYIQLGNAKNLLLTDVPTSDFSFETGVKFYAWDPDIFAGMVLYESDSNFVIAGIGNCVEEIGCINEGFYIFRYEDNKLTQPIYMSPLPSNNLLIRMEVKDGSLGVFANPTGTAWFRIYSEPLSWSPKKAGLFAGQNSHDKIVTAEFTYFSILNPSTQP
;
A
#
# COMPACT_ATOMS: atom_id res chain seq x y z
N MET A 1 -8.97 -28.09 -62.96
CA MET A 1 -9.61 -26.77 -62.83
C MET A 1 -9.50 -26.32 -61.38
N LYS A 2 -8.55 -25.41 -61.06
CA LYS A 2 -8.38 -24.84 -59.72
C LYS A 2 -8.95 -23.42 -59.74
N LYS A 3 -9.97 -23.15 -58.91
CA LYS A 3 -10.56 -21.82 -58.73
C LYS A 3 -9.63 -21.01 -57.83
N ILE A 4 -9.14 -19.89 -58.33
CA ILE A 4 -8.36 -18.90 -57.56
C ILE A 4 -9.34 -17.84 -57.09
N THR A 5 -9.58 -17.79 -55.79
CA THR A 5 -10.38 -16.74 -55.13
C THR A 5 -9.48 -15.55 -54.85
N PHE A 6 -9.78 -14.41 -55.46
CA PHE A 6 -9.07 -13.15 -55.25
C PHE A 6 -9.67 -12.46 -54.01
N LEU A 7 -8.90 -12.39 -52.92
CA LEU A 7 -9.31 -11.69 -51.69
C LEU A 7 -8.92 -10.21 -51.84
N LEU A 8 -9.92 -9.35 -51.96
CA LEU A 8 -9.77 -7.90 -52.09
C LEU A 8 -9.45 -7.30 -50.72
N TYR A 9 -8.19 -6.92 -50.48
CA TYR A 9 -7.78 -6.17 -49.29
C TYR A 9 -8.17 -4.69 -49.44
N VAL A 10 -9.16 -4.25 -48.66
CA VAL A 10 -9.52 -2.84 -48.54
C VAL A 10 -8.60 -2.19 -47.50
N PHE A 11 -7.68 -1.35 -47.96
CA PHE A 11 -6.89 -0.45 -47.11
C PHE A 11 -7.79 0.70 -46.63
N ILE A 12 -8.12 0.73 -45.34
CA ILE A 12 -8.75 1.88 -44.70
C ILE A 12 -7.62 2.86 -44.34
N LEU A 13 -7.54 3.97 -45.08
CA LEU A 13 -6.68 5.11 -44.74
C LEU A 13 -7.25 5.81 -43.49
N VAL A 14 -6.56 5.65 -42.36
CA VAL A 14 -6.81 6.45 -41.16
C VAL A 14 -6.25 7.85 -41.42
N ALA A 15 -7.14 8.83 -41.58
CA ALA A 15 -6.76 10.24 -41.66
C ALA A 15 -6.28 10.73 -40.29
N CYS A 16 -5.01 11.10 -40.18
CA CYS A 16 -4.51 11.88 -39.05
C CYS A 16 -5.16 13.26 -39.05
N THR A 17 -5.97 13.54 -38.03
CA THR A 17 -6.38 14.91 -37.71
C THR A 17 -5.18 15.67 -37.12
N PRO A 18 -4.91 16.91 -37.56
CA PRO A 18 -3.84 17.71 -36.96
C PRO A 18 -4.19 18.07 -35.51
N LYS A 19 -3.24 17.83 -34.59
CA LYS A 19 -3.25 18.36 -33.23
C LYS A 19 -3.34 19.90 -33.29
N ASN A 20 -4.50 20.45 -32.95
CA ASN A 20 -4.64 21.87 -32.67
C ASN A 20 -3.77 22.21 -31.44
N SER A 21 -2.68 22.95 -31.66
CA SER A 21 -1.91 23.55 -30.59
C SER A 21 -2.69 24.72 -30.01
N PHE A 22 -3.31 24.53 -28.85
CA PHE A 22 -3.79 25.66 -28.04
C PHE A 22 -2.57 26.43 -27.52
N LYS A 23 -2.29 27.60 -28.10
CA LYS A 23 -1.49 28.63 -27.44
C LYS A 23 -2.43 29.49 -26.61
N PRO A 24 -2.25 29.62 -25.28
CA PRO A 24 -2.97 30.61 -24.51
C PRO A 24 -2.57 32.01 -24.97
N GLN A 25 -3.50 32.76 -25.55
CA GLN A 25 -3.35 34.20 -25.69
C GLN A 25 -3.65 34.84 -24.33
N VAL A 26 -2.62 35.41 -23.69
CA VAL A 26 -2.80 36.31 -22.55
C VAL A 26 -3.34 37.64 -23.10
N PRO A 27 -4.51 38.12 -22.66
CA PRO A 27 -4.93 39.48 -22.98
C PRO A 27 -4.06 40.45 -22.16
N LEU A 28 -3.37 41.38 -22.83
CA LEU A 28 -2.80 42.55 -22.15
C LEU A 28 -3.96 43.45 -21.68
N ASN A 29 -4.34 43.31 -20.41
CA ASN A 29 -5.24 44.25 -19.75
C ASN A 29 -4.39 45.27 -18.98
N ASN A 30 -4.29 46.48 -19.54
CA ASN A 30 -3.77 47.65 -18.82
C ASN A 30 -4.87 48.15 -17.89
N SER A 31 -4.76 47.86 -16.59
CA SER A 31 -5.59 48.46 -15.55
C SER A 31 -4.72 48.89 -14.35
N PRO A 32 -5.02 50.06 -13.74
CA PRO A 32 -4.17 50.67 -12.73
C PRO A 32 -4.10 49.85 -11.43
N THR A 33 -2.93 49.89 -10.81
CA THR A 33 -2.58 49.20 -9.57
C THR A 33 -3.59 49.48 -8.46
N PRO A 34 -4.23 48.45 -7.86
CA PRO A 34 -5.03 48.64 -6.65
C PRO A 34 -4.12 49.00 -5.46
N PRO A 35 -4.62 49.78 -4.48
CA PRO A 35 -3.86 50.08 -3.27
C PRO A 35 -3.62 48.80 -2.47
N THR A 36 -2.41 48.71 -1.92
CA THR A 36 -1.92 47.69 -0.99
C THR A 36 -2.96 47.36 0.08
N PRO A 37 -3.41 46.09 0.23
CA PRO A 37 -4.23 45.70 1.37
C PRO A 37 -3.40 45.78 2.65
N GLU A 38 -3.93 46.54 3.61
CA GLU A 38 -3.47 46.66 4.98
C GLU A 38 -3.51 45.29 5.66
N LEU A 39 -2.38 44.86 6.25
CA LEU A 39 -2.24 43.57 6.90
C LEU A 39 -3.17 43.48 8.13
N SER A 40 -4.27 42.75 7.96
CA SER A 40 -5.10 42.27 9.08
C SER A 40 -4.27 41.32 9.96
N PRO A 41 -4.38 41.40 11.31
CA PRO A 41 -3.62 40.51 12.19
C PRO A 41 -4.01 39.05 11.92
N GLU A 42 -3.01 38.31 11.48
CA GLU A 42 -2.97 36.88 11.25
C GLU A 42 -3.50 36.13 12.48
N ALA A 43 -4.58 35.36 12.29
CA ALA A 43 -5.09 34.47 13.32
C ALA A 43 -3.96 33.51 13.71
N SER A 44 -3.52 33.61 14.96
CA SER A 44 -2.50 32.72 15.54
C SER A 44 -2.90 31.26 15.32
N PRO A 45 -1.98 30.39 14.87
CA PRO A 45 -2.25 28.96 14.83
C PRO A 45 -2.52 28.50 16.26
N THR A 46 -3.72 27.97 16.50
CA THR A 46 -4.03 27.27 17.74
C THR A 46 -3.06 26.11 17.87
N SER A 47 -2.07 26.26 18.75
CA SER A 47 -1.20 25.17 19.18
C SER A 47 -2.10 24.11 19.81
N ILE A 48 -2.34 23.02 19.07
CA ILE A 48 -2.79 21.79 19.72
C ILE A 48 -1.69 21.39 20.69
N THR A 49 -2.01 21.46 21.98
CA THR A 49 -1.22 20.84 23.04
C THR A 49 -0.92 19.41 22.61
N PRO A 50 0.33 18.92 22.69
CA PRO A 50 0.61 17.51 22.41
C PRO A 50 -0.25 16.70 23.38
N GLU A 51 -1.24 16.03 22.82
CA GLU A 51 -1.98 14.99 23.52
C GLU A 51 -0.92 14.04 24.08
N ALA A 52 -0.91 13.89 25.40
CA ALA A 52 0.09 13.09 26.09
C ALA A 52 0.20 11.74 25.36
N ALA A 53 1.41 11.41 24.91
CA ALA A 53 1.65 10.21 24.12
C ALA A 53 1.06 9.00 24.85
N SER A 54 -0.08 8.54 24.35
CA SER A 54 -0.73 7.33 24.78
C SER A 54 0.29 6.20 24.65
N ILE A 55 0.68 5.58 25.78
CA ILE A 55 1.61 4.46 25.76
C ILE A 55 0.84 3.24 25.25
N GLU A 56 0.81 3.07 23.92
CA GLU A 56 0.33 1.85 23.29
C GLU A 56 1.21 0.69 23.75
N THR A 57 0.62 -0.29 24.45
CA THR A 57 1.34 -1.49 24.86
C THR A 57 1.28 -2.51 23.73
N ALA A 58 2.44 -3.04 23.35
CA ALA A 58 2.52 -4.06 22.32
C ALA A 58 1.98 -5.39 22.87
N PHE A 59 0.90 -5.89 22.25
CA PHE A 59 0.41 -7.24 22.43
C PHE A 59 1.39 -8.27 21.86
N PHE A 60 1.99 -7.93 20.72
CA PHE A 60 2.99 -8.72 20.03
C PHE A 60 4.02 -7.79 19.39
N ARG A 61 5.29 -8.18 19.42
CA ARG A 61 6.38 -7.49 18.72
C ARG A 61 7.44 -8.47 18.28
N ASP A 62 7.89 -8.33 17.04
CA ASP A 62 9.06 -9.02 16.50
C ASP A 62 9.96 -7.98 15.82
N ASP A 63 11.21 -7.88 16.31
CA ASP A 63 12.24 -7.00 15.75
C ASP A 63 13.15 -7.75 14.74
N PHE A 64 12.80 -9.01 14.41
CA PHE A 64 13.48 -9.84 13.43
C PHE A 64 14.98 -10.07 13.72
N ASP A 65 15.33 -10.18 15.01
CA ASP A 65 16.71 -10.38 15.47
C ASP A 65 17.14 -11.85 15.36
N GLY A 66 17.39 -12.29 14.12
CA GLY A 66 17.98 -13.59 13.78
C GLY A 66 17.04 -14.80 13.89
N LYS A 67 15.84 -14.64 14.48
CA LYS A 67 14.78 -15.66 14.53
C LYS A 67 13.40 -15.02 14.52
N LEU A 68 12.43 -15.70 13.92
CA LEU A 68 11.02 -15.34 14.05
C LEU A 68 10.50 -15.70 15.44
N ALA A 69 9.60 -14.86 15.96
CA ALA A 69 8.79 -15.19 17.12
C ALA A 69 7.93 -16.46 16.85
N PRO A 70 7.71 -17.32 17.87
CA PRO A 70 7.00 -18.60 17.68
C PRO A 70 5.52 -18.47 17.30
N GLU A 71 4.92 -17.29 17.47
CA GLU A 71 3.53 -16.99 17.13
C GLU A 71 3.29 -16.87 15.61
N TRP A 72 4.35 -16.66 14.83
CA TRP A 72 4.27 -16.57 13.39
C TRP A 72 3.88 -17.90 12.73
N GLN A 73 3.08 -17.79 11.67
CA GLN A 73 2.63 -18.91 10.86
C GLN A 73 2.81 -18.55 9.38
N TRP A 74 3.41 -19.48 8.63
CA TRP A 74 3.56 -19.35 7.19
C TRP A 74 2.40 -19.99 6.44
N THR A 75 1.89 -19.28 5.44
CA THR A 75 1.10 -19.87 4.37
C THR A 75 2.01 -20.07 3.14
N ASN A 76 2.05 -21.30 2.64
CA ASN A 76 2.86 -21.72 1.49
C ASN A 76 4.35 -21.31 1.59
N GLU A 77 5.02 -21.68 2.69
CA GLU A 77 6.43 -21.33 2.92
C GLU A 77 7.36 -21.84 1.81
N ASN A 78 8.29 -20.98 1.40
CA ASN A 78 9.52 -21.26 0.69
C ASN A 78 10.69 -20.68 1.50
N GLN A 79 11.38 -21.56 2.22
CA GLN A 79 12.49 -21.18 3.11
C GLN A 79 13.68 -20.52 2.41
N ASN A 80 13.78 -20.66 1.08
CA ASN A 80 14.85 -20.03 0.31
C ASN A 80 14.54 -18.57 -0.07
N ALA A 81 13.31 -18.12 0.17
CA ALA A 81 12.81 -16.81 -0.24
C ALA A 81 12.62 -15.85 0.95
N TRP A 82 13.14 -16.18 2.13
CA TRP A 82 13.21 -15.27 3.25
C TRP A 82 14.51 -15.44 4.05
N ASN A 83 14.96 -14.38 4.73
CA ASN A 83 16.22 -14.39 5.49
C ASN A 83 16.20 -13.36 6.63
N LEU A 84 16.71 -13.74 7.81
CA LEU A 84 16.81 -12.86 9.01
C LEU A 84 18.24 -12.44 9.33
N ASN A 85 19.23 -13.01 8.63
CA ASN A 85 20.65 -12.86 8.91
C ASN A 85 21.39 -12.07 7.81
N ALA A 86 20.78 -11.92 6.63
CA ALA A 86 21.34 -11.12 5.54
C ALA A 86 21.45 -9.63 5.94
N ILE A 87 20.46 -9.13 6.68
CA ILE A 87 20.47 -7.82 7.32
C ILE A 87 20.00 -8.02 8.77
N PRO A 88 20.89 -7.96 9.76
CA PRO A 88 20.51 -8.09 11.17
C PRO A 88 19.44 -7.07 11.57
N GLY A 89 18.42 -7.51 12.31
CA GLY A 89 17.29 -6.68 12.73
C GLY A 89 16.26 -6.42 11.62
N SER A 90 16.26 -7.23 10.56
CA SER A 90 15.27 -7.15 9.49
C SER A 90 14.90 -8.53 8.96
N LEU A 91 13.62 -8.72 8.64
CA LEU A 91 13.16 -9.80 7.77
C LEU A 91 13.32 -9.36 6.32
N GLN A 92 14.17 -10.06 5.58
CA GLN A 92 14.15 -10.00 4.12
C GLN A 92 13.14 -11.01 3.59
N LEU A 93 12.23 -10.54 2.75
CA LEU A 93 11.21 -11.34 2.09
C LEU A 93 11.31 -11.11 0.58
N GLN A 94 11.70 -12.14 -0.16
CA GLN A 94 11.68 -12.09 -1.61
C GLN A 94 10.23 -12.15 -2.09
N ALA A 95 9.86 -11.20 -2.97
CA ALA A 95 8.60 -11.26 -3.68
C ALA A 95 8.59 -12.49 -4.59
N GLU A 96 7.58 -13.33 -4.42
CA GLU A 96 7.38 -14.54 -5.21
C GLU A 96 6.03 -14.51 -5.94
N TYR A 97 5.99 -15.21 -7.08
CA TYR A 97 4.78 -15.29 -7.88
C TYR A 97 3.66 -15.94 -7.07
N GLY A 98 2.52 -15.26 -6.99
CA GLY A 98 1.35 -15.75 -6.29
C GLY A 98 0.49 -14.64 -5.73
N TYR A 99 -0.79 -14.96 -5.57
CA TYR A 99 -1.85 -14.05 -5.20
C TYR A 99 -2.62 -14.61 -4.01
N ILE A 100 -2.89 -13.77 -3.02
CA ILE A 100 -3.62 -14.20 -1.80
C ILE A 100 -5.02 -14.67 -2.20
N GLN A 101 -5.70 -13.95 -3.09
CA GLN A 101 -7.06 -14.28 -3.53
C GLN A 101 -7.18 -15.60 -4.31
N LEU A 102 -6.06 -16.12 -4.83
CA LEU A 102 -6.01 -17.41 -5.51
C LEU A 102 -5.52 -18.54 -4.59
N GLY A 103 -5.21 -18.25 -3.32
CA GLY A 103 -4.68 -19.20 -2.35
C GLY A 103 -3.29 -19.74 -2.68
N ASN A 104 -2.58 -19.10 -3.62
CA ASN A 104 -1.26 -19.55 -4.10
C ASN A 104 -0.12 -18.58 -3.74
N ALA A 105 -0.39 -17.49 -3.03
CA ALA A 105 0.63 -16.61 -2.47
C ALA A 105 1.64 -17.40 -1.64
N LYS A 106 2.92 -17.18 -1.92
CA LYS A 106 4.04 -17.74 -1.16
C LYS A 106 4.45 -16.81 -0.03
N ASN A 107 5.00 -17.40 1.02
CA ASN A 107 5.55 -16.69 2.19
C ASN A 107 4.62 -15.61 2.75
N LEU A 108 3.32 -15.90 2.83
CA LEU A 108 2.40 -15.05 3.57
C LEU A 108 2.61 -15.34 5.05
N LEU A 109 3.23 -14.41 5.76
CA LEU A 109 3.61 -14.52 7.17
C LEU A 109 2.53 -13.90 8.04
N LEU A 110 1.88 -14.67 8.90
CA LEU A 110 0.71 -14.23 9.66
C LEU A 110 0.80 -14.60 11.14
N THR A 111 0.26 -13.75 12.00
CA THR A 111 0.03 -14.04 13.42
C THR A 111 -1.41 -13.68 13.79
N ASP A 112 -1.92 -14.26 14.87
CA ASP A 112 -3.30 -14.02 15.33
C ASP A 112 -3.45 -12.58 15.88
N VAL A 113 -4.63 -11.99 15.68
CA VAL A 113 -4.96 -10.65 16.21
C VAL A 113 -5.97 -10.74 17.36
N PRO A 114 -6.02 -9.75 18.26
CA PRO A 114 -7.08 -9.66 19.27
C PRO A 114 -8.47 -9.58 18.64
N THR A 115 -9.49 -10.04 19.39
CA THR A 115 -10.90 -9.88 18.99
C THR A 115 -11.47 -8.50 19.33
N SER A 116 -10.75 -7.71 20.15
CA SER A 116 -11.05 -6.31 20.44
C SER A 116 -10.44 -5.40 19.40
N ASP A 117 -10.68 -4.09 19.50
CA ASP A 117 -9.90 -3.08 18.77
C ASP A 117 -8.39 -3.32 18.91
N PHE A 118 -7.65 -3.06 17.84
CA PHE A 118 -6.19 -3.19 17.79
C PHE A 118 -5.63 -2.33 16.65
N SER A 119 -4.33 -2.04 16.71
CA SER A 119 -3.58 -1.61 15.55
C SER A 119 -2.35 -2.47 15.36
N PHE A 120 -1.75 -2.42 14.18
CA PHE A 120 -0.48 -3.07 13.92
C PHE A 120 0.33 -2.29 12.90
N GLU A 121 1.64 -2.39 13.02
CA GLU A 121 2.56 -1.57 12.27
C GLU A 121 3.86 -2.31 11.93
N THR A 122 4.50 -1.84 10.87
CA THR A 122 5.78 -2.34 10.37
C THR A 122 6.55 -1.19 9.73
N GLY A 123 7.87 -1.26 9.74
CA GLY A 123 8.69 -0.57 8.75
C GLY A 123 8.85 -1.47 7.53
N VAL A 124 8.73 -0.91 6.33
CA VAL A 124 8.99 -1.60 5.07
C VAL A 124 9.90 -0.74 4.20
N LYS A 125 10.93 -1.37 3.64
CA LYS A 125 11.73 -0.81 2.57
C LYS A 125 11.65 -1.71 1.34
N PHE A 126 11.19 -1.14 0.23
CA PHE A 126 10.94 -1.89 -1.00
C PHE A 126 11.04 -0.99 -2.23
N TYR A 127 11.66 -1.49 -3.29
CA TYR A 127 11.78 -0.82 -4.57
C TYR A 127 10.94 -1.59 -5.59
N ALA A 128 9.75 -1.07 -5.92
CA ALA A 128 8.80 -1.75 -6.80
C ALA A 128 9.08 -1.44 -8.28
N TRP A 129 10.28 -1.74 -8.77
CA TRP A 129 10.65 -1.42 -10.16
C TRP A 129 10.12 -2.41 -11.20
N ASP A 130 9.67 -3.59 -10.77
CA ASP A 130 9.04 -4.58 -11.65
C ASP A 130 7.51 -4.40 -11.67
N PRO A 131 6.83 -4.57 -12.82
CA PRO A 131 5.38 -4.47 -12.89
C PRO A 131 4.64 -5.53 -12.07
N ASP A 132 3.50 -5.13 -11.56
CA ASP A 132 2.54 -5.89 -10.74
C ASP A 132 3.20 -6.62 -9.58
N ILE A 133 4.10 -5.93 -8.88
CA ILE A 133 4.75 -6.42 -7.66
C ILE A 133 4.31 -5.61 -6.45
N PHE A 134 4.25 -6.25 -5.29
CA PHE A 134 3.83 -5.63 -4.04
C PHE A 134 4.65 -6.13 -2.85
N ALA A 135 4.90 -5.24 -1.88
CA ALA A 135 5.33 -5.60 -0.55
C ALA A 135 4.71 -4.70 0.52
N GLY A 136 4.26 -5.30 1.62
CA GLY A 136 3.66 -4.56 2.71
C GLY A 136 3.03 -5.46 3.77
N MET A 137 1.99 -4.93 4.38
CA MET A 137 1.25 -5.57 5.47
C MET A 137 -0.10 -6.12 5.00
N VAL A 138 -0.59 -7.14 5.69
CA VAL A 138 -1.86 -7.84 5.42
C VAL A 138 -2.74 -7.82 6.66
N LEU A 139 -4.02 -7.47 6.49
CA LEU A 139 -5.11 -7.74 7.42
C LEU A 139 -5.95 -8.88 6.83
N TYR A 140 -6.09 -10.00 7.54
CA TYR A 140 -6.52 -11.26 6.95
C TYR A 140 -7.63 -11.94 7.74
N GLU A 141 -8.69 -12.35 7.05
CA GLU A 141 -9.66 -13.32 7.56
C GLU A 141 -9.57 -14.65 6.79
N SER A 142 -9.46 -14.56 5.47
CA SER A 142 -9.38 -15.68 4.53
C SER A 142 -8.79 -15.24 3.19
N ASP A 143 -8.49 -16.19 2.30
CA ASP A 143 -8.06 -15.87 0.94
C ASP A 143 -9.11 -15.06 0.17
N SER A 144 -10.40 -15.13 0.52
CA SER A 144 -11.45 -14.31 -0.09
C SER A 144 -11.64 -12.93 0.55
N ASN A 145 -11.17 -12.73 1.78
CA ASN A 145 -11.41 -11.53 2.60
C ASN A 145 -10.13 -11.07 3.27
N PHE A 146 -9.49 -10.06 2.68
CA PHE A 146 -8.25 -9.49 3.19
C PHE A 146 -8.04 -8.05 2.69
N VAL A 147 -7.17 -7.32 3.37
CA VAL A 147 -6.62 -6.04 2.90
C VAL A 147 -5.12 -6.13 2.89
N ILE A 148 -4.49 -5.67 1.82
CA ILE A 148 -3.05 -5.41 1.78
C ILE A 148 -2.80 -3.91 1.62
N ALA A 149 -1.83 -3.38 2.38
CA ALA A 149 -1.40 -1.99 2.32
C ALA A 149 0.13 -1.92 2.28
N GLY A 150 0.69 -1.21 1.30
CA GLY A 150 2.12 -1.30 1.03
C GLY A 150 2.60 -0.57 -0.20
N ILE A 151 3.86 -0.85 -0.55
CA ILE A 151 4.55 -0.32 -1.71
C ILE A 151 4.36 -1.31 -2.85
N GLY A 152 3.94 -0.84 -4.02
CA GLY A 152 3.80 -1.69 -5.20
C GLY A 152 3.94 -0.91 -6.49
N ASN A 153 3.92 -1.65 -7.59
CA ASN A 153 3.92 -1.09 -8.93
C ASN A 153 2.83 -1.79 -9.73
N CYS A 154 1.67 -1.18 -9.83
CA CYS A 154 0.57 -1.73 -10.60
C CYS A 154 0.53 -1.11 -12.00
N VAL A 155 0.35 -1.93 -13.04
CA VAL A 155 0.32 -1.45 -14.43
C VAL A 155 -0.95 -1.83 -15.21
N GLU A 156 -1.68 -2.89 -14.82
CA GLU A 156 -2.79 -3.42 -15.64
C GLU A 156 -4.19 -3.02 -15.15
N GLU A 157 -4.36 -2.55 -13.91
CA GLU A 157 -5.70 -2.22 -13.37
C GLU A 157 -6.10 -0.75 -13.61
N ILE A 158 -7.41 -0.53 -13.83
CA ILE A 158 -7.99 0.82 -13.93
C ILE A 158 -7.75 1.54 -12.60
N GLY A 159 -6.99 2.63 -12.64
CA GLY A 159 -6.65 3.44 -11.48
C GLY A 159 -5.17 3.41 -11.12
N CYS A 160 -4.40 2.44 -11.62
CA CYS A 160 -3.01 2.32 -11.24
C CYS A 160 -2.12 3.48 -11.73
N ILE A 161 -1.15 3.85 -10.87
CA ILE A 161 -0.24 4.98 -11.06
C ILE A 161 1.22 4.54 -11.25
N ASN A 162 1.46 3.24 -11.55
CA ASN A 162 2.78 2.58 -11.53
C ASN A 162 3.32 2.45 -10.11
N GLU A 163 4.57 2.83 -9.83
CA GLU A 163 5.13 2.78 -8.48
C GLU A 163 4.40 3.74 -7.53
N GLY A 164 3.91 3.20 -6.42
CA GLY A 164 3.08 3.95 -5.48
C GLY A 164 2.84 3.23 -4.17
N PHE A 165 2.13 3.92 -3.28
CA PHE A 165 1.49 3.29 -2.14
C PHE A 165 0.10 2.83 -2.54
N TYR A 166 -0.23 1.58 -2.23
CA TYR A 166 -1.49 0.95 -2.63
C TYR A 166 -2.20 0.33 -1.43
N ILE A 167 -3.52 0.38 -1.47
CA ILE A 167 -4.39 -0.44 -0.61
C ILE A 167 -5.32 -1.24 -1.52
N PHE A 168 -5.13 -2.56 -1.53
CA PHE A 168 -6.03 -3.49 -2.20
C PHE A 168 -6.86 -4.21 -1.15
N ARG A 169 -8.17 -4.11 -1.26
CA ARG A 169 -9.14 -4.79 -0.37
C ARG A 169 -9.94 -5.78 -1.20
N TYR A 170 -9.98 -7.01 -0.73
CA TYR A 170 -10.76 -8.09 -1.34
C TYR A 170 -11.87 -8.50 -0.38
N GLU A 171 -13.09 -8.60 -0.91
CA GLU A 171 -14.26 -9.14 -0.22
C GLU A 171 -14.98 -10.14 -1.11
N ASP A 172 -15.27 -11.32 -0.58
CA ASP A 172 -15.85 -12.43 -1.31
C ASP A 172 -15.09 -12.71 -2.63
N ASN A 173 -13.76 -12.66 -2.55
CA ASN A 173 -12.84 -12.86 -3.67
C ASN A 173 -12.93 -11.80 -4.79
N LYS A 174 -13.43 -10.59 -4.46
CA LYS A 174 -13.53 -9.47 -5.40
C LYS A 174 -12.78 -8.26 -4.88
N LEU A 175 -11.97 -7.67 -5.74
CA LEU A 175 -11.34 -6.39 -5.46
C LEU A 175 -12.41 -5.31 -5.30
N THR A 176 -12.43 -4.65 -4.14
CA THR A 176 -13.32 -3.52 -3.87
C THR A 176 -12.85 -2.28 -4.61
N GLN A 177 -13.79 -1.43 -5.02
CA GLN A 177 -13.50 -0.20 -5.75
C GLN A 177 -14.12 1.02 -5.04
N PRO A 178 -13.47 2.20 -5.09
CA PRO A 178 -12.20 2.47 -5.76
C PRO A 178 -11.00 1.94 -4.98
N ILE A 179 -9.94 1.54 -5.70
CA ILE A 179 -8.63 1.25 -5.10
C ILE A 179 -8.04 2.57 -4.57
N TYR A 180 -7.48 2.55 -3.35
CA TYR A 180 -6.69 3.68 -2.88
C TYR A 180 -5.26 3.58 -3.42
N MET A 181 -4.79 4.66 -4.01
CA MET A 181 -3.39 4.83 -4.41
C MET A 181 -2.91 6.26 -4.19
N SER A 182 -1.62 6.39 -3.91
CA SER A 182 -0.94 7.68 -3.86
C SER A 182 0.51 7.57 -4.32
N PRO A 183 1.11 8.65 -4.86
CA PRO A 183 2.53 8.66 -5.20
C PRO A 183 3.38 8.26 -4.00
N LEU A 184 4.43 7.47 -4.25
CA LEU A 184 5.29 6.98 -3.20
C LEU A 184 6.12 8.13 -2.59
N PRO A 185 5.94 8.48 -1.31
CA PRO A 185 6.72 9.55 -0.69
C PRO A 185 8.17 9.13 -0.41
N SER A 186 8.39 7.81 -0.22
CA SER A 186 9.67 7.18 0.09
C SER A 186 9.54 5.67 -0.14
N ASN A 187 10.63 5.02 -0.58
CA ASN A 187 10.75 3.56 -0.65
C ASN A 187 11.03 2.92 0.71
N ASN A 188 11.14 3.72 1.78
CA ASN A 188 11.24 3.31 3.17
C ASN A 188 10.14 4.01 3.95
N LEU A 189 9.20 3.23 4.47
CA LEU A 189 7.94 3.72 5.01
C LEU A 189 7.59 2.97 6.30
N LEU A 190 7.10 3.71 7.30
CA LEU A 190 6.35 3.11 8.38
C LEU A 190 4.86 3.10 8.01
N ILE A 191 4.22 1.95 8.14
CA ILE A 191 2.81 1.75 7.83
C ILE A 191 2.11 1.24 9.09
N ARG A 192 0.89 1.71 9.35
CA ARG A 192 0.03 1.22 10.43
C ARG A 192 -1.38 0.98 9.90
N MET A 193 -1.97 -0.15 10.26
CA MET A 193 -3.39 -0.42 10.10
C MET A 193 -4.06 -0.47 11.49
N GLU A 194 -5.21 0.17 11.63
CA GLU A 194 -6.00 0.21 12.86
C GLU A 194 -7.39 -0.37 12.58
N VAL A 195 -7.81 -1.33 13.40
CA VAL A 195 -9.18 -1.84 13.44
C VAL A 195 -9.82 -1.31 14.70
N LYS A 196 -10.79 -0.42 14.54
CA LYS A 196 -11.46 0.26 15.64
C LYS A 196 -12.94 0.43 15.34
N ASP A 197 -13.79 0.01 16.27
CA ASP A 197 -15.25 0.13 16.16
C ASP A 197 -15.79 -0.43 14.81
N GLY A 198 -15.22 -1.56 14.37
CA GLY A 198 -15.60 -2.22 13.11
C GLY A 198 -15.13 -1.51 11.84
N SER A 199 -14.24 -0.50 11.94
CA SER A 199 -13.68 0.21 10.80
C SER A 199 -12.17 0.02 10.70
N LEU A 200 -11.67 -0.04 9.46
CA LEU A 200 -10.26 -0.02 9.14
C LEU A 200 -9.80 1.42 8.91
N GLY A 201 -8.73 1.84 9.59
CA GLY A 201 -7.92 3.00 9.24
C GLY A 201 -6.53 2.57 8.76
N VAL A 202 -5.99 3.22 7.73
CA VAL A 202 -4.58 3.05 7.33
C VAL A 202 -3.84 4.37 7.49
N PHE A 203 -2.65 4.28 8.06
CA PHE A 203 -1.76 5.39 8.33
C PHE A 203 -0.38 5.12 7.74
N ALA A 204 0.26 6.19 7.29
CA ALA A 204 1.61 6.17 6.76
C ALA A 204 2.47 7.25 7.45
N ASN A 205 3.73 6.93 7.71
CA ASN A 205 4.71 7.86 8.26
C ASN A 205 6.00 7.80 7.42
N PRO A 206 6.08 8.59 6.32
CA PRO A 206 7.18 8.51 5.36
C PRO A 206 8.47 9.17 5.81
N THR A 207 8.40 10.08 6.80
CA THR A 207 9.55 10.84 7.31
C THR A 207 10.04 10.32 8.67
N GLY A 208 9.32 9.38 9.27
CA GLY A 208 9.53 8.94 10.66
C GLY A 208 9.04 9.95 11.71
N THR A 209 8.47 11.10 11.32
CA THR A 209 8.11 12.18 12.26
C THR A 209 6.64 12.23 12.63
N ALA A 210 5.73 11.84 11.73
CA ALA A 210 4.29 11.97 11.97
C ALA A 210 3.49 10.91 11.19
N TRP A 211 2.45 10.40 11.84
CA TRP A 211 1.47 9.51 11.22
C TRP A 211 0.38 10.31 10.53
N PHE A 212 0.14 9.99 9.27
CA PHE A 212 -0.94 10.56 8.47
C PHE A 212 -1.98 9.49 8.18
N ARG A 213 -3.23 9.74 8.54
CA ARG A 213 -4.34 8.87 8.14
C ARG A 213 -4.62 9.08 6.66
N ILE A 214 -4.48 8.02 5.87
CA ILE A 214 -4.59 8.08 4.41
C ILE A 214 -5.81 7.34 3.88
N TYR A 215 -6.39 6.44 4.67
CA TYR A 215 -7.57 5.66 4.29
C TYR A 215 -8.43 5.32 5.51
N SER A 216 -9.74 5.17 5.27
CA SER A 216 -10.72 4.83 6.29
C SER A 216 -11.99 4.26 5.68
N GLU A 217 -12.34 3.02 6.01
CA GLU A 217 -13.63 2.44 5.61
C GLU A 217 -14.14 1.43 6.65
N PRO A 218 -15.46 1.22 6.74
CA PRO A 218 -16.03 0.13 7.54
C PRO A 218 -15.63 -1.24 6.98
N LEU A 219 -15.40 -2.21 7.86
CA LEU A 219 -15.18 -3.62 7.52
C LEU A 219 -16.51 -4.39 7.57
N SER A 220 -16.72 -5.27 6.58
CA SER A 220 -17.90 -6.16 6.52
C SER A 220 -17.62 -7.56 7.11
N TRP A 221 -16.37 -7.82 7.50
CA TRP A 221 -15.86 -9.07 8.04
C TRP A 221 -14.95 -8.81 9.25
N SER A 222 -14.63 -9.87 10.00
CA SER A 222 -13.82 -9.77 11.21
C SER A 222 -12.42 -10.32 10.96
N PRO A 223 -11.37 -9.49 11.03
CA PRO A 223 -10.00 -9.96 10.89
C PRO A 223 -9.66 -11.04 11.91
N LYS A 224 -8.89 -12.04 11.49
CA LYS A 224 -8.40 -13.12 12.35
C LYS A 224 -6.89 -13.07 12.52
N LYS A 225 -6.20 -12.51 11.52
CA LYS A 225 -4.75 -12.46 11.45
C LYS A 225 -4.27 -11.13 10.88
N ALA A 226 -3.03 -10.80 11.20
CA ALA A 226 -2.29 -9.71 10.59
C ALA A 226 -0.87 -10.19 10.28
N GLY A 227 -0.20 -9.54 9.33
CA GLY A 227 1.16 -9.93 9.00
C GLY A 227 1.76 -9.24 7.79
N LEU A 228 2.68 -9.94 7.13
CA LEU A 228 3.55 -9.41 6.08
C LEU A 228 3.45 -10.24 4.80
N PHE A 229 3.58 -9.56 3.66
CA PHE A 229 3.53 -10.19 2.36
C PHE A 229 4.41 -9.44 1.35
N ALA A 230 5.10 -10.19 0.49
CA ALA A 230 5.73 -9.70 -0.72
C ALA A 230 5.47 -10.70 -1.86
N GLY A 231 4.96 -10.24 -2.99
CA GLY A 231 4.60 -11.12 -4.10
C GLY A 231 3.79 -10.45 -5.20
N GLN A 232 2.79 -11.17 -5.73
CA GLN A 232 2.03 -10.90 -6.96
C GLN A 232 2.72 -11.40 -8.22
N ASN A 233 3.04 -10.54 -9.19
CA ASN A 233 3.56 -10.91 -10.49
C ASN A 233 5.10 -10.85 -10.57
N SER A 234 5.79 -11.21 -9.49
CA SER A 234 7.25 -11.34 -9.52
C SER A 234 7.63 -12.58 -10.33
N HIS A 235 7.91 -12.39 -11.62
CA HIS A 235 8.42 -13.43 -12.52
C HIS A 235 9.90 -13.75 -12.20
N ASP A 236 10.74 -14.05 -13.20
CA ASP A 236 12.15 -14.46 -13.06
C ASP A 236 13.08 -13.42 -12.38
N LYS A 237 12.53 -12.33 -11.84
CA LYS A 237 13.28 -11.25 -11.18
C LYS A 237 13.17 -11.37 -9.67
N ILE A 238 14.31 -11.22 -9.02
CA ILE A 238 14.42 -11.19 -7.57
C ILE A 238 14.22 -9.75 -7.12
N VAL A 239 13.10 -9.47 -6.46
CA VAL A 239 12.87 -8.22 -5.75
C VAL A 239 12.61 -8.56 -4.29
N THR A 240 13.32 -7.90 -3.38
CA THR A 240 13.29 -8.24 -1.96
C THR A 240 12.80 -7.05 -1.15
N ALA A 241 11.82 -7.29 -0.29
CA ALA A 241 11.37 -6.36 0.72
C ALA A 241 12.17 -6.55 2.02
N GLU A 242 12.47 -5.44 2.68
CA GLU A 242 13.09 -5.42 4.00
C GLU A 242 12.05 -4.93 5.00
N PHE A 243 11.67 -5.76 5.96
CA PHE A 243 10.80 -5.39 7.07
C PHE A 243 11.64 -5.25 8.34
N THR A 244 11.57 -4.10 9.01
CA THR A 244 12.46 -3.78 10.14
C THR A 244 11.91 -4.17 11.51
N TYR A 245 10.59 -4.34 11.61
CA TYR A 245 9.90 -4.87 12.79
C TYR A 245 8.44 -5.12 12.41
N PHE A 246 7.72 -5.87 13.25
CA PHE A 246 6.27 -5.93 13.22
C PHE A 246 5.73 -5.85 14.65
N SER A 247 4.70 -5.05 14.87
CA SER A 247 4.08 -4.92 16.19
C SER A 247 2.57 -4.90 16.09
N ILE A 248 1.88 -5.61 16.99
CA ILE A 248 0.45 -5.45 17.25
C ILE A 248 0.31 -4.71 18.57
N LEU A 249 -0.51 -3.67 18.55
CA LEU A 249 -0.72 -2.74 19.64
C LEU A 249 -2.19 -2.83 20.08
N ASN A 250 -2.43 -2.94 21.38
CA ASN A 250 -3.76 -2.74 21.92
C ASN A 250 -4.04 -1.23 21.98
N PRO A 251 -5.28 -0.77 21.73
CA PRO A 251 -5.66 0.59 22.03
C PRO A 251 -5.37 0.84 23.51
N SER A 252 -4.76 1.99 23.79
CA SER A 252 -4.42 2.35 25.17
C SER A 252 -5.66 2.34 26.04
N THR A 253 -5.62 1.51 27.08
CA THR A 253 -6.54 1.59 28.21
C THR A 253 -6.02 2.68 29.15
N GLN A 254 -6.10 3.96 28.76
CA GLN A 254 -6.05 5.03 29.75
C GLN A 254 -7.48 5.41 30.16
N PRO A 255 -7.78 5.47 31.47
CA PRO A 255 -9.10 5.80 32.00
C PRO A 255 -9.52 7.25 31.73
#